data_AF-A0A6N2ETK8-F1
#
_entry.id   AF-A0A6N2ETK8-F1
#
_cell.length_a   1.000
_cell.length_b   1.000
_cell.length_c   1.000
_cell.angle_alpha   90.00
_cell.angle_beta   90.00
_cell.angle_gamma   90.00
#
_symmetry.space_group_name_H-M   'P 1'
#
loop_
_entity.id
_entity.type
_entity.pdbx_description
1 polymer ?
#
loop_
_entity_poly.entity_id
_entity_poly.type
_entity_poly.pdbx_seq_one_letter_code
_entity_poly.pdbx_strand_id
1 'polypeptide(L)'
;ANHQDFGAALCDKWRFPRPFALVTGYHHRPLETPAESKTLVSTVYLADRLAGRLGIGFRGDLVSLDCDPQVLEVLGLNASDVQPIQEAMEEAVKSAVNLAA
;
A
#
# COMPACT_ATOMS: atom_id res chain seq x y z
N ALA A 1 -10.99 -15.62 -8.16
CA ALA A 1 -9.67 -14.99 -8.14
C ALA A 1 -9.83 -13.52 -8.51
N ASN A 2 -9.20 -12.61 -7.76
CA ASN A 2 -9.12 -11.16 -8.01
C ASN A 2 -7.67 -10.76 -8.35
N HIS A 3 -7.39 -9.47 -8.53
CA HIS A 3 -6.05 -8.99 -8.90
C HIS A 3 -4.97 -9.32 -7.87
N GLN A 4 -5.30 -9.35 -6.57
CA GLN A 4 -4.36 -9.73 -5.50
C GLN A 4 -3.93 -11.18 -5.64
N ASP A 5 -4.88 -12.08 -5.94
CA ASP A 5 -4.60 -13.50 -6.16
C ASP A 5 -3.63 -13.70 -7.32
N PHE A 6 -3.87 -13.01 -8.44
CA PHE A 6 -3.01 -13.08 -9.61
C PHE A 6 -1.63 -12.46 -9.36
N GLY A 7 -1.56 -11.32 -8.65
CA GLY A 7 -0.30 -10.67 -8.29
C GLY A 7 0.60 -11.56 -7.42
N ALA A 8 0.02 -12.20 -6.40
CA ALA A 8 0.74 -13.14 -5.54
C ALA A 8 1.23 -14.36 -6.34
N ALA A 9 0.37 -14.95 -7.17
CA ALA A 9 0.73 -16.10 -8.01
C ALA A 9 1.85 -15.76 -9.02
N LEU A 10 1.85 -14.55 -9.59
CA LEU A 10 2.92 -14.09 -10.46
C LEU A 10 4.25 -13.93 -9.70
N CYS A 11 4.22 -13.37 -8.48
CA CYS A 11 5.41 -13.26 -7.65
C CYS A 11 6.03 -14.64 -7.35
N ASP A 12 5.19 -15.62 -7.01
CA ASP A 12 5.63 -17.00 -6.79
C ASP A 12 6.18 -17.63 -8.08
N LYS A 13 5.47 -17.44 -9.21
CA LYS A 13 5.89 -17.96 -10.53
C LYS A 13 7.24 -17.42 -10.99
N TRP A 14 7.51 -16.14 -10.71
CA TRP A 14 8.76 -15.46 -11.07
C TRP A 14 9.84 -15.58 -10.00
N ARG A 15 9.56 -16.31 -8.90
CA ARG A 15 10.50 -16.58 -7.80
C ARG A 15 10.98 -15.30 -7.09
N PHE A 16 10.12 -14.31 -6.95
CA PHE A 16 10.43 -13.15 -6.11
C PHE A 16 10.52 -13.55 -4.62
N PRO A 17 11.25 -12.78 -3.80
CA PRO A 17 11.25 -12.98 -2.36
C PRO A 17 9.83 -12.99 -1.78
N ARG A 18 9.59 -13.83 -0.77
CA ARG A 18 8.27 -14.04 -0.16
C ARG A 18 7.51 -12.75 0.20
N PRO A 19 8.14 -11.68 0.73
CA PRO A 19 7.42 -10.45 1.04
C PRO A 19 6.70 -9.81 -0.15
N PHE A 20 7.20 -9.96 -1.38
CA PHE A 20 6.52 -9.42 -2.56
C PHE A 20 5.17 -10.11 -2.80
N ALA A 21 5.13 -11.44 -2.72
CA ALA A 21 3.89 -12.20 -2.86
C ALA A 21 2.87 -11.84 -1.76
N LEU A 22 3.35 -11.60 -0.53
CA LEU A 22 2.50 -11.17 0.59
C LEU A 22 1.94 -9.76 0.37
N VAL A 23 2.75 -8.79 -0.04
CA VAL A 23 2.28 -7.44 -0.37
C VAL A 23 1.22 -7.49 -1.48
N THR A 24 1.51 -8.15 -2.60
CA THR A 24 0.54 -8.22 -3.71
C THR A 24 -0.75 -8.95 -3.32
N GLY A 25 -0.67 -9.96 -2.46
CA GLY A 25 -1.82 -10.78 -2.06
C GLY A 25 -2.67 -10.24 -0.91
N TYR A 26 -2.13 -9.30 -0.12
CA TYR A 26 -2.75 -8.84 1.14
C TYR A 26 -2.83 -7.31 1.29
N HIS A 27 -2.39 -6.50 0.33
CA HIS A 27 -2.43 -5.03 0.46
C HIS A 27 -3.82 -4.43 0.65
N HIS A 28 -4.92 -5.15 0.37
CA HIS A 28 -6.29 -4.69 0.74
C HIS A 28 -6.72 -5.14 2.15
N ARG A 29 -6.03 -6.12 2.74
CA ARG A 29 -6.34 -6.79 4.01
C ARG A 29 -5.07 -7.03 4.84
N PRO A 30 -4.28 -5.99 5.13
CA PRO A 30 -2.93 -6.13 5.69
C PRO A 30 -2.91 -6.85 7.04
N LEU A 31 -3.98 -6.72 7.84
CA LEU A 31 -4.08 -7.34 9.16
C LEU A 31 -4.13 -8.88 9.12
N GLU A 32 -4.51 -9.47 7.98
CA GLU A 32 -4.52 -10.92 7.74
C GLU A 32 -3.14 -11.48 7.34
N THR A 33 -2.12 -10.63 7.23
CA THR A 33 -0.75 -11.03 6.90
C THR A 33 -0.01 -11.58 8.14
N PRO A 34 0.93 -12.55 7.98
CA PRO A 34 1.84 -12.95 9.06
C PRO A 34 2.58 -11.77 9.71
N ALA A 35 2.85 -11.87 11.01
CA ALA A 35 3.43 -10.78 11.81
C ALA A 35 4.73 -10.20 11.21
N GLU A 36 5.61 -11.06 10.71
CA GLU A 36 6.91 -10.68 10.11
C GLU A 36 6.80 -9.76 8.88
N SER A 37 5.67 -9.79 8.16
CA SER A 37 5.45 -8.96 6.97
C SER A 37 4.38 -7.90 7.19
N LYS A 38 3.73 -7.88 8.35
CA LYS A 38 2.57 -7.04 8.62
C LYS A 38 2.89 -5.56 8.47
N THR A 39 4.04 -5.11 8.97
CA THR A 39 4.49 -3.72 8.79
C THR A 39 4.60 -3.35 7.30
N LEU A 40 5.29 -4.16 6.49
CA LEU A 40 5.49 -3.87 5.07
C LEU A 40 4.17 -3.84 4.29
N VAL A 41 3.29 -4.82 4.52
CA VAL A 41 1.99 -4.87 3.83
C VAL A 41 1.10 -3.70 4.27
N SER A 42 1.10 -3.35 5.56
CA SER A 42 0.41 -2.16 6.08
C SER A 42 0.94 -0.85 5.48
N THR A 43 2.25 -0.74 5.24
CA THR A 43 2.85 0.44 4.59
C THR A 43 2.29 0.61 3.17
N VAL A 44 2.23 -0.48 2.40
CA VAL A 44 1.70 -0.43 1.02
C VAL A 44 0.19 -0.16 1.02
N TYR A 45 -0.57 -0.74 1.94
CA TYR A 45 -2.00 -0.44 2.15
C TYR A 45 -2.24 1.07 2.35
N LEU A 46 -1.42 1.72 3.18
CA LEU A 46 -1.55 3.14 3.48
C LEU A 46 -1.17 3.98 2.25
N ALA A 47 -0.02 3.67 1.63
CA ALA A 47 0.45 4.37 0.44
C ALA A 47 -0.57 4.33 -0.71
N ASP A 48 -1.19 3.18 -0.95
CA ASP A 48 -2.21 2.97 -1.97
C ASP A 48 -3.42 3.90 -1.77
N ARG A 49 -3.90 4.04 -0.52
CA ARG A 49 -5.00 4.95 -0.17
C ARG A 49 -4.62 6.41 -0.31
N LEU A 50 -3.41 6.79 0.10
CA LEU A 50 -2.95 8.16 -0.01
C LEU A 50 -2.73 8.55 -1.48
N ALA A 51 -2.18 7.66 -2.31
CA ALA A 51 -2.08 7.86 -3.76
C ALA A 51 -3.50 7.98 -4.34
N GLY A 52 -4.40 7.16 -3.80
CA GLY A 52 -5.85 7.20 -3.89
C GLY A 52 -6.52 8.53 -3.48
N ARG A 53 -5.95 9.35 -2.62
CA ARG A 53 -6.51 10.67 -2.28
C ARG A 53 -5.98 11.77 -3.21
N LEU A 54 -4.73 11.64 -3.65
CA LEU A 54 -4.02 12.62 -4.49
C LEU A 54 -4.34 12.57 -5.99
N GLY A 55 -5.40 11.88 -6.42
CA GLY A 55 -5.67 11.64 -7.85
C GLY A 55 -4.64 10.76 -8.61
N ILE A 56 -3.66 10.13 -7.95
CA ILE A 56 -2.56 9.39 -8.59
C ILE A 56 -2.90 7.89 -8.77
N GLY A 57 -2.43 7.29 -9.87
CA GLY A 57 -2.46 5.85 -10.09
C GLY A 57 -3.81 5.29 -10.55
N PHE A 58 -3.97 3.97 -10.43
CA PHE A 58 -5.19 3.25 -10.79
C PHE A 58 -5.90 2.76 -9.51
N ARG A 59 -7.25 2.83 -9.48
CA ARG A 59 -8.06 2.61 -8.26
C ARG A 59 -9.23 1.66 -8.47
N GLY A 60 -9.22 0.88 -9.54
CA GLY A 60 -10.42 0.20 -10.06
C GLY A 60 -11.15 -0.71 -9.06
N ASP A 61 -10.50 -1.14 -7.98
CA ASP A 61 -11.04 -2.04 -6.96
C ASP A 61 -10.99 -1.47 -5.52
N LEU A 62 -10.48 -0.25 -5.31
CA LEU A 62 -10.55 0.40 -4.00
C LEU A 62 -11.93 0.99 -3.77
N VAL A 63 -12.69 0.35 -2.89
CA VAL A 63 -14.05 0.78 -2.51
C VAL A 63 -14.04 1.98 -1.56
N SER A 64 -12.97 2.15 -0.77
CA SER A 64 -12.79 3.27 0.16
C SER A 64 -11.32 3.70 0.23
N LEU A 65 -11.13 5.00 0.47
CA LEU A 65 -9.83 5.64 0.72
C LEU A 65 -9.59 5.90 2.21
N ASP A 66 -10.46 5.39 3.07
CA ASP A 66 -10.30 5.50 4.51
C ASP A 66 -9.10 4.67 4.97
N CYS A 67 -8.32 5.27 5.87
CA CYS A 67 -7.19 4.60 6.49
C CYS A 67 -7.71 3.93 7.76
N ASP A 68 -7.58 2.60 7.83
CA ASP A 68 -8.06 1.82 8.97
C ASP A 68 -7.20 2.15 10.20
N PRO A 69 -7.80 2.61 11.33
CA PRO A 69 -7.05 2.94 12.55
C PRO A 69 -6.18 1.79 13.07
N GLN A 70 -6.60 0.53 12.93
CA GLN A 70 -5.80 -0.62 13.36
C GLN A 70 -4.55 -0.79 12.49
N VAL A 71 -4.65 -0.45 11.20
CA VAL A 71 -3.49 -0.47 10.30
C VAL A 71 -2.53 0.68 10.62
N LEU A 72 -3.05 1.85 11.00
CA LEU A 72 -2.20 2.95 11.49
C LEU A 72 -1.46 2.55 12.77
N GLU A 73 -2.14 1.90 13.72
CA GLU A 73 -1.52 1.41 14.95
C GLU A 73 -0.38 0.41 14.68
N VAL A 74 -0.56 -0.51 13.72
CA VAL A 74 0.52 -1.42 13.26
C VAL A 74 1.75 -0.66 12.78
N LEU A 75 1.57 0.52 12.19
CA LEU A 75 2.64 1.38 11.71
C LEU A 75 3.18 2.33 12.80
N GLY A 76 2.64 2.29 14.01
CA GLY A 76 2.96 3.25 15.08
C GLY A 76 2.44 4.67 14.80
N LEU A 77 1.40 4.78 13.98
CA LEU A 77 0.79 6.04 13.55
C LEU A 77 -0.61 6.20 14.16
N ASN A 78 -1.10 7.43 14.13
CA ASN A 78 -2.47 7.79 14.45
C ASN A 78 -3.10 8.64 13.33
N ALA A 79 -4.37 9.01 13.47
CA ALA A 79 -5.10 9.74 12.45
C ALA A 79 -4.51 11.12 12.10
N SER A 80 -3.89 11.83 13.07
CA SER A 80 -3.29 13.14 12.81
C SER A 80 -2.00 13.07 12.00
N ASP A 81 -1.35 11.89 11.94
CA ASP A 81 -0.12 11.70 11.17
C ASP A 81 -0.40 11.56 9.67
N VAL A 82 -1.63 11.20 9.30
CA VAL A 82 -2.02 10.87 7.92
C VAL A 82 -1.90 12.08 7.00
N GLN A 83 -2.35 13.26 7.44
CA GLN A 83 -2.30 14.47 6.60
C GLN A 83 -0.86 14.92 6.30
N PRO A 84 0.04 15.08 7.30
CA PRO A 84 1.45 15.38 7.04
C PRO A 84 2.14 14.38 6.11
N ILE A 85 1.85 13.08 6.24
CA ILE A 85 2.40 12.04 5.35
C ILE A 85 1.89 12.24 3.92
N GLN A 86 0.60 12.55 3.74
CA GLN A 86 0.03 12.78 2.42
C GLN A 86 0.68 13.99 1.73
N GLU A 87 0.90 15.09 2.45
CA GLU A 87 1.57 16.29 1.94
C GLU A 87 3.02 15.98 1.53
N ALA A 88 3.77 15.27 2.38
CA ALA A 88 5.14 14.86 2.06
C ALA A 88 5.20 13.92 0.83
N MET A 89 4.22 13.04 0.70
CA MET A 89 4.13 12.13 -0.44
C MET A 89 3.79 12.85 -1.74
N GLU A 90 2.94 13.88 -1.71
CA GLU A 90 2.62 14.70 -2.88
C GLU A 90 3.88 15.35 -3.46
N GLU A 91 4.72 15.93 -2.61
CA GLU A 91 6.00 16.53 -3.01
C GLU A 91 6.99 15.48 -3.55
N ALA A 92 7.07 14.32 -2.89
CA ALA A 92 7.91 13.22 -3.35
C ALA A 92 7.50 12.71 -4.74
N VAL A 93 6.19 12.60 -5.01
CA VAL A 93 5.68 12.17 -6.33
C VAL A 93 6.00 13.21 -7.40
N LYS A 94 5.80 14.51 -7.14
CA LYS A 94 6.18 15.58 -8.08
C LYS A 94 7.67 15.48 -8.46
N SER A 95 8.53 15.21 -7.49
CA SER A 95 9.97 15.01 -7.73
C SER A 95 10.26 13.75 -8.55
N ALA A 96 9.57 12.63 -8.28
CA ALA A 96 9.77 11.38 -9.00
C ALA A 96 9.34 11.43 -10.47
N VAL A 97 8.23 12.12 -10.78
CA VAL A 97 7.78 12.30 -12.17
C VAL A 97 8.81 13.06 -13.00
N ASN A 98 9.47 14.07 -12.41
CA ASN A 98 10.52 14.84 -13.09
C ASN A 98 11.79 14.03 -13.37
N LEU A 99 12.04 12.93 -12.65
CA LEU A 99 13.18 12.03 -12.89
C LEU A 99 12.92 11.05 -14.04
N ALA A 100 11.66 10.81 -14.39
CA ALA A 100 11.26 9.86 -15.43
C ALA A 100 11.00 10.52 -16.79
N ALA A 101 11.11 11.85 -16.87
CA ALA A 101 10.99 12.67 -18.09
C ALA A 101 12.37 13.04 -18.64
#